data_AF-A0A414PRC1-F1
#
_entry.id   AF-A0A414PRC1-F1
#
_cell.length_a   1.000
_cell.length_b   1.000
_cell.length_c   1.000
_cell.angle_alpha   90.00
_cell.angle_beta   90.00
_cell.angle_gamma   90.00
#
_symmetry.space_group_name_H-M   'P 1'
#
loop_
_entity.id
_entity.type
_entity.pdbx_description
1 polymer ?
#
loop_
_entity_poly.entity_id
_entity_poly.type
_entity_poly.pdbx_seq_one_letter_code
_entity_poly.pdbx_strand_id
1 'polypeptide(L)' 'MINIHEPLKSGKALYCKKCNSFLVKSNKDNWLEFPKNLKISSNGEIFKIKCSCGEETLLKIK' A
#
# COMPACT_ATOMS: atom_id res chain seq x y z
N MET A 1 -3.51 -10.53 11.53
CA MET A 1 -2.08 -10.17 11.47
C MET A 1 -1.95 -8.95 10.61
N ILE A 2 -1.31 -7.88 11.10
CA ILE A 2 -1.12 -6.64 10.34
C ILE A 2 0.24 -6.74 9.63
N ASN A 3 0.25 -6.62 8.30
CA ASN A 3 1.50 -6.63 7.52
C ASN A 3 2.07 -5.21 7.45
N ILE A 4 3.24 -4.98 8.05
CA ILE A 4 3.95 -3.69 7.98
C ILE A 4 5.02 -3.79 6.88
N HIS A 5 4.96 -2.88 5.91
CA HIS A 5 5.90 -2.76 4.81
C HIS A 5 6.75 -1.50 4.96
N GLU A 6 8.04 -1.65 4.62
CA GLU A 6 8.99 -0.54 4.46
C GLU A 6 8.57 0.39 3.31
N PRO A 7 9.14 1.62 3.24
CA PRO A 7 8.84 2.57 2.18
C PRO A 7 9.01 1.97 0.78
N LEU A 8 8.02 2.20 -0.07
CA LEU A 8 7.98 1.62 -1.41
C LEU A 8 8.99 2.34 -2.33
N LYS A 9 10.07 1.64 -2.68
CA LYS A 9 11.09 2.16 -3.63
C LYS A 9 10.48 2.41 -5.01
N SER A 10 11.03 3.38 -5.74
CA SER A 10 10.61 3.70 -7.12
C SER A 10 10.53 2.46 -8.00
N GLY A 11 9.45 2.36 -8.77
CA GLY A 11 9.19 1.25 -9.69
C GLY A 11 8.72 -0.04 -9.02
N LYS A 12 8.59 -0.09 -7.69
CA LYS A 12 8.01 -1.26 -6.99
C LYS A 12 6.51 -1.11 -6.80
N ALA A 13 5.84 -2.26 -6.85
CA ALA A 13 4.43 -2.41 -6.55
C ALA A 13 4.23 -3.32 -5.35
N LEU A 14 3.17 -3.05 -4.60
CA LEU A 14 2.70 -3.81 -3.47
C LEU A 14 1.40 -4.50 -3.85
N TYR A 15 1.31 -5.78 -3.50
CA TYR A 15 0.13 -6.61 -3.72
C TYR A 15 -0.31 -7.20 -2.39
N CYS A 16 -1.61 -7.46 -2.25
CA CYS A 16 -2.17 -8.13 -1.10
C CYS A 16 -1.65 -9.57 -1.04
N LYS A 17 -1.11 -10.00 0.11
CA LYS A 17 -0.56 -11.35 0.23
C LYS A 17 -1.64 -12.43 0.14
N LYS A 18 -2.86 -12.16 0.62
CA LYS A 18 -3.95 -13.14 0.64
C LYS A 18 -4.64 -13.36 -0.71
N CYS A 19 -4.83 -12.30 -1.50
CA CYS A 19 -5.62 -12.36 -2.74
C CYS A 19 -4.87 -11.88 -3.98
N ASN A 20 -3.60 -11.53 -3.84
CA ASN A 20 -2.73 -11.03 -4.89
C ASN A 20 -3.25 -9.78 -5.64
N SER A 21 -4.24 -9.09 -5.06
CA SER A 21 -4.79 -7.86 -5.64
C SER A 21 -3.79 -6.71 -5.52
N PHE A 22 -3.74 -5.88 -6.55
CA PHE A 22 -2.90 -4.69 -6.57
C PHE A 22 -3.32 -3.69 -5.48
N LEU A 23 -2.36 -3.21 -4.69
CA LEU A 23 -2.60 -2.26 -3.59
C LEU A 23 -2.05 -0.87 -3.89
N VAL A 24 -0.77 -0.78 -4.29
CA VAL A 24 -0.09 0.49 -4.54
C VAL A 24 1.16 0.28 -5.39
N LYS A 25 1.51 1.24 -6.25
CA LYS A 25 2.82 1.29 -6.93
C LYS A 25 3.51 2.62 -6.68
N SER A 26 4.84 2.62 -6.64
CA SER A 26 5.64 3.83 -6.63
C SER A 26 6.09 4.13 -8.05
N ASN A 27 5.81 5.33 -8.55
CA ASN A 27 6.23 5.75 -9.88
C ASN A 27 7.71 6.20 -9.89
N LYS A 28 8.20 6.64 -11.06
CA LYS A 28 9.58 7.11 -11.25
C LYS A 28 9.91 8.36 -10.41
N ASP A 29 8.88 9.14 -10.10
CA ASP A 29 8.96 10.38 -9.32
C ASP A 29 8.69 10.14 -7.81
N ASN A 30 8.70 8.88 -7.35
CA ASN A 30 8.41 8.45 -5.97
C ASN A 30 7.00 8.79 -5.46
N TRP A 31 6.06 9.06 -6.35
CA TRP A 31 4.65 9.17 -5.99
C TRP A 31 4.01 7.80 -5.87
N LEU A 32 3.17 7.64 -4.85
CA LEU A 32 2.38 6.44 -4.64
C LEU A 32 1.07 6.53 -5.41
N GLU A 33 0.86 5.58 -6.31
CA GLU A 33 -0.37 5.43 -7.09
C GLU A 33 -1.21 4.30 -6.50
N PHE A 34 -2.41 4.64 -6.07
CA PHE A 34 -3.38 3.71 -5.49
C PHE A 34 -4.55 3.47 -6.44
N PRO A 35 -5.13 2.27 -6.49
CA PRO A 35 -6.35 2.02 -7.25
C PRO A 35 -7.56 2.65 -6.56
N LYS A 36 -8.53 3.14 -7.36
CA LYS A 36 -9.68 3.92 -6.87
C LYS A 36 -10.56 3.19 -5.84
N ASN A 37 -10.59 1.86 -5.87
CA ASN A 37 -11.52 1.05 -5.06
C ASN A 37 -10.93 0.60 -3.72
N LEU A 38 -9.77 1.13 -3.33
CA LEU A 38 -9.12 0.76 -2.08
C LEU A 38 -9.41 1.76 -0.96
N LYS A 39 -9.67 1.24 0.24
CA LYS A 39 -9.83 2.07 1.43
C LYS A 39 -8.45 2.38 2.00
N ILE A 40 -8.06 3.65 1.93
CA ILE A 40 -6.75 4.11 2.38
C ILE A 40 -6.98 5.18 3.43
N SER A 41 -6.27 5.07 4.56
CA SER A 41 -6.13 6.15 5.52
C SER A 41 -4.65 6.43 5.74
N SER A 42 -4.33 7.68 6.10
CA SER A 42 -2.97 8.08 6.44
C SER A 42 -2.99 8.89 7.73
N ASN A 43 -1.96 8.70 8.54
CA ASN A 43 -1.69 9.51 9.73
C ASN A 43 -0.45 10.40 9.55
N GLY A 44 0.08 10.54 8.32
CA GLY A 44 1.31 11.29 8.04
C GLY A 44 2.62 10.51 8.19
N GLU A 45 2.60 9.35 8.85
CA GLU A 45 3.78 8.47 9.01
C GLU A 45 3.61 7.14 8.26
N ILE A 46 2.38 6.62 8.25
CA ILE A 46 1.99 5.37 7.60
C ILE A 46 0.73 5.56 6.76
N PHE A 47 0.66 4.82 5.67
CA PHE A 47 -0.56 4.54 4.94
C PHE A 47 -1.15 3.22 5.42
N LYS A 48 -2.35 3.26 5.99
CA LYS A 48 -3.14 2.07 6.28
C LYS A 48 -4.03 1.76 5.08
N ILE A 49 -3.70 0.67 4.42
CA ILE A 49 -4.29 0.22 3.17
C ILE A 49 -5.14 -1.02 3.47
N LYS A 50 -6.45 -0.93 3.24
CA LYS A 50 -7.38 -2.05 3.45
C LYS A 50 -7.81 -2.62 2.11
N CYS A 51 -7.45 -3.87 1.88
CA CYS A 51 -7.83 -4.63 0.70
C CYS A 51 -9.28 -5.10 0.80
N SER A 52 -9.94 -5.29 -0.33
CA SER A 52 -11.31 -5.81 -0.42
C SER A 52 -11.47 -7.21 0.17
N CYS A 53 -10.41 -8.02 0.22
CA CYS A 53 -10.41 -9.35 0.86
C CYS A 53 -10.39 -9.29 2.41
N GLY A 54 -10.35 -8.09 2.98
CA GLY A 54 -10.31 -7.84 4.41
C GLY A 54 -8.91 -7.72 5.02
N GLU A 55 -7.84 -7.97 4.25
CA GLU A 55 -6.46 -7.78 4.74
C GLU A 55 -6.12 -6.29 4.89
N GLU A 56 -5.39 -5.97 5.96
CA GLU A 56 -4.87 -4.63 6.21
C GLU A 56 -3.35 -4.63 6.09
N THR A 57 -2.83 -3.71 5.30
CA THR A 57 -1.41 -3.49 5.07
C THR A 57 -1.03 -2.08 5.51
N LEU A 58 0.02 -1.96 6.30
CA LEU A 58 0.59 -0.67 6.71
C LEU A 58 1.84 -0.41 5.87
N LEU A 59 1.86 0.68 5.11
CA LEU A 59 3.02 1.10 4.34
C LEU A 59 3.64 2.34 5.00
N LYS A 60 4.92 2.28 5.38
CA LYS A 60 5.64 3.44 5.92
C LYS A 60 5.97 4.46 4.83
N ILE A 61 5.92 5.74 5.19
CA ILE A 61 6.22 6.86 4.28
C ILE A 61 7.73 7.20 4.31
N LYS A 62 8.40 6.94 5.44
CA LYS A 62 9.83 7.21 5.65
C LYS A 62 10.46 6.14 6.54
#